data_AF-A0A060SN47-F1
#
_entry.id   AF-A0A060SN47-F1
#
_cell.length_a   1.000
_cell.length_b   1.000
_cell.length_c   1.000
_cell.angle_alpha   90.00
_cell.angle_beta   90.00
_cell.angle_gamma   90.00
#
_symmetry.space_group_name_H-M   'P 1'
#
loop_
_entity.id
_entity.type
_entity.pdbx_description
1 polymer ?
#
loop_
_entity_poly.entity_id
_entity_poly.type
_entity_poly.pdbx_seq_one_letter_code
_entity_poly.pdbx_strand_id
1 'polypeptide(L)'
;MRQRKHLPVGPTDGVIPGDATSVLWDLWAYQTAHSNLPLAEETYVLHIWDDRGPGAARQPGLLSENSALKFALYSPQPYTPLESWTCPSCNGAISDYVAHPAFISLSVTLVIMLLSGYSLIRQALR
;
A
#
# COMPACT_ATOMS: atom_id res chain seq x y z
N MET A 1 -19.73 -17.16 -6.50
CA MET A 1 -20.11 -17.07 -5.07
C MET A 1 -18.85 -16.95 -4.24
N ARG A 2 -18.49 -15.75 -3.75
CA ARG A 2 -17.38 -15.57 -2.80
C ARG A 2 -17.86 -16.14 -1.46
N GLN A 3 -17.31 -17.27 -1.01
CA GLN A 3 -17.50 -17.74 0.35
C GLN A 3 -17.03 -16.62 1.29
N ARG A 4 -17.92 -16.06 2.11
CA ARG A 4 -17.53 -15.09 3.13
C ARG A 4 -16.83 -15.88 4.22
N LYS A 5 -15.50 -15.82 4.24
CA LYS A 5 -14.68 -16.44 5.26
C LYS A 5 -14.79 -15.57 6.52
N HIS A 6 -15.39 -16.10 7.57
CA HIS A 6 -15.43 -15.43 8.87
C HIS A 6 -14.07 -15.62 9.55
N LEU A 7 -13.52 -14.53 10.08
CA LEU A 7 -12.25 -14.51 10.80
C LEU A 7 -12.56 -14.25 12.27
N PRO A 8 -12.01 -15.05 13.19
CA PRO A 8 -12.22 -14.84 14.61
C PRO A 8 -11.57 -13.53 15.07
N VAL A 9 -12.23 -12.84 16.00
CA VAL A 9 -11.78 -11.57 16.58
C VAL A 9 -11.34 -11.80 18.02
N GLY A 10 -10.24 -11.18 18.41
CA GLY A 10 -9.73 -11.23 19.78
C GLY A 10 -8.87 -12.46 20.08
N PRO A 11 -8.41 -12.61 21.34
CA PRO A 11 -7.47 -13.67 21.76
C PRO A 11 -8.13 -15.04 21.92
N THR A 12 -9.45 -15.11 21.90
CA THR A 12 -10.26 -16.31 22.22
C THR A 12 -11.01 -16.84 21.01
N ASP A 13 -10.39 -16.76 19.83
CA ASP A 13 -10.92 -17.27 18.56
C ASP A 13 -12.38 -16.85 18.27
N GLY A 14 -12.74 -15.60 18.60
CA GLY A 14 -14.06 -15.05 18.35
C GLY A 14 -15.12 -15.36 19.41
N VAL A 15 -14.78 -16.08 20.49
CA VAL A 15 -15.70 -16.35 21.61
C VAL A 15 -15.41 -15.39 22.75
N ILE A 16 -16.33 -14.47 23.02
CA ILE A 16 -16.15 -13.42 24.03
C ILE A 16 -17.06 -13.71 25.23
N PRO A 17 -16.57 -13.61 26.49
CA PRO A 17 -17.40 -13.75 27.68
C PRO A 17 -18.54 -12.72 27.71
N GLY A 18 -19.73 -13.14 28.17
CA GLY A 18 -20.90 -12.25 28.22
C GLY A 18 -20.80 -11.09 29.21
N ASP A 19 -19.84 -11.15 30.14
CA ASP A 19 -19.49 -10.10 31.09
C ASP A 19 -18.35 -9.18 30.59
N ALA A 20 -17.74 -9.49 29.44
CA ALA A 20 -16.69 -8.66 28.87
C ALA A 20 -17.27 -7.35 28.29
N THR A 21 -16.69 -6.23 28.72
CA THR A 21 -17.07 -4.88 28.25
C THR A 21 -16.18 -4.37 27.13
N SER A 22 -14.99 -4.96 26.98
CA SER A 22 -14.04 -4.60 25.93
C SER A 22 -13.25 -5.83 25.47
N VAL A 23 -12.83 -5.80 24.20
CA VAL A 23 -12.01 -6.84 23.60
C VAL A 23 -10.87 -6.15 22.86
N LEU A 24 -9.65 -6.52 23.21
CA LEU A 24 -8.46 -6.10 22.49
C LEU A 24 -8.11 -7.17 21.46
N TRP A 25 -7.99 -6.76 20.19
CA TRP A 25 -7.56 -7.65 19.12
C TRP A 25 -6.20 -7.20 18.59
N ASP A 26 -5.17 -7.98 18.92
CA ASP A 26 -3.83 -7.80 18.37
C ASP A 26 -3.73 -8.51 17.01
N LEU A 27 -3.78 -7.73 15.94
CA LEU A 27 -3.71 -8.19 14.56
C LEU A 27 -2.36 -8.83 14.23
N TRP A 28 -1.27 -8.34 14.81
CA TRP A 28 0.07 -8.82 14.53
C TRP A 28 0.30 -10.18 15.19
N ALA A 29 -0.09 -10.31 16.46
CA ALA A 29 -0.05 -11.60 17.15
C ALA A 29 -0.95 -12.62 16.46
N TYR A 30 -2.15 -12.21 16.02
CA TYR A 30 -3.06 -13.07 15.28
C TYR A 30 -2.46 -13.57 13.96
N GLN A 31 -1.91 -12.68 13.12
CA GLN A 31 -1.28 -13.07 11.85
C GLN A 31 -0.08 -14.01 12.05
N THR A 32 0.69 -13.80 13.12
CA THR A 32 1.85 -14.65 13.44
C THR A 32 1.42 -16.05 13.85
N ALA A 33 0.34 -16.18 14.64
CA ALA A 33 -0.21 -17.47 15.06
C ALA A 33 -0.99 -18.20 13.94
N HIS A 34 -1.59 -17.45 13.00
CA HIS A 34 -2.49 -17.98 11.96
C HIS A 34 -1.93 -17.77 10.55
N SER A 35 -0.74 -18.30 10.28
CA SER A 35 -0.06 -18.18 8.98
C SER A 35 -0.84 -18.79 7.80
N ASN A 36 -1.74 -19.73 8.07
CA ASN A 36 -2.65 -20.35 7.09
C ASN A 36 -3.95 -19.55 6.85
N LEU A 37 -4.23 -18.53 7.66
CA LEU A 37 -5.39 -17.64 7.58
C LEU A 37 -4.95 -16.17 7.62
N PRO A 38 -4.19 -15.71 6.61
CA PRO A 38 -3.70 -14.33 6.58
C PRO A 38 -4.89 -13.36 6.49
N LEU A 39 -4.83 -12.29 7.28
CA LEU A 39 -5.70 -11.14 7.14
C LEU A 39 -5.26 -10.37 5.90
N ALA A 40 -6.15 -10.23 4.92
CA ALA A 40 -5.87 -9.51 3.68
C ALA A 40 -6.07 -8.00 3.87
N GLU A 41 -5.46 -7.21 2.99
CA GLU A 41 -5.68 -5.77 2.89
C GLU A 41 -7.02 -5.50 2.19
N GLU A 42 -8.12 -5.58 2.93
CA GLU A 42 -9.46 -5.34 2.42
C GLU A 42 -10.39 -4.73 3.47
N THR A 43 -11.61 -4.39 3.04
CA THR A 43 -12.67 -3.92 3.92
C THR A 43 -13.41 -5.11 4.53
N TYR A 44 -13.38 -5.18 5.86
CA TYR A 44 -14.09 -6.17 6.66
C TYR A 44 -15.38 -5.59 7.26
N VAL A 45 -16.32 -6.49 7.54
CA VAL A 45 -17.53 -6.19 8.31
C VAL A 45 -17.39 -6.91 9.65
N LEU A 46 -17.51 -6.18 10.76
CA LEU A 46 -17.57 -6.79 12.07
C LEU A 46 -18.96 -7.37 12.25
N HIS A 47 -19.02 -8.66 12.55
CA HIS A 47 -20.25 -9.33 12.95
C HIS A 47 -20.16 -9.72 14.42
N ILE A 48 -21.19 -9.39 15.18
CA ILE A 48 -21.33 -9.74 16.61
C ILE A 48 -22.67 -10.44 16.77
N TRP A 49 -22.66 -11.64 17.33
CA TRP A 49 -23.85 -12.47 17.57
C TRP A 49 -23.70 -13.24 18.89
N ASP A 50 -24.79 -13.85 19.38
CA ASP A 50 -24.75 -14.74 20.54
C ASP A 50 -24.54 -16.20 20.16
N ASP A 51 -24.59 -17.09 21.14
CA ASP A 51 -24.41 -18.54 20.98
C ASP A 51 -25.34 -19.22 19.95
N ARG A 52 -26.42 -18.54 19.52
CA ARG A 52 -27.34 -19.04 18.49
C ARG A 52 -26.78 -18.88 17.07
N GLY A 53 -25.73 -18.08 16.91
CA GLY A 53 -25.04 -17.86 15.64
C GLY A 53 -25.67 -16.78 14.74
N PRO A 54 -25.08 -16.57 13.55
CA PRO A 54 -25.50 -15.52 12.63
C PRO A 54 -26.91 -15.78 12.07
N GLY A 55 -27.71 -14.72 11.95
CA GLY A 55 -29.07 -14.79 11.43
C GLY A 55 -30.12 -15.40 12.37
N ALA A 56 -29.80 -15.59 13.65
CA ALA A 56 -30.75 -16.10 14.63
C ALA A 56 -32.03 -15.23 14.74
N ALA A 57 -33.17 -15.88 14.95
CA ALA A 57 -34.45 -15.18 15.10
C ALA A 57 -34.45 -14.24 16.32
N ARG A 58 -35.05 -13.06 16.17
CA ARG A 58 -35.12 -12.07 17.25
C ARG A 58 -35.99 -12.59 18.40
N GLN A 59 -35.46 -12.54 19.62
CA GLN A 59 -36.13 -12.98 20.83
C GLN A 59 -35.92 -11.97 21.96
N PRO A 60 -36.91 -11.79 22.85
CA PRO A 60 -36.79 -10.85 23.97
C PRO A 60 -35.68 -11.29 24.92
N GLY A 61 -34.83 -10.35 25.33
CA GLY A 61 -33.73 -10.60 26.26
C GLY A 61 -32.46 -11.20 25.66
N LEU A 62 -32.45 -11.51 24.35
CA LEU A 62 -31.27 -12.03 23.65
C LEU A 62 -30.64 -10.99 22.73
N LEU A 63 -29.34 -11.16 22.47
CA LEU A 63 -28.58 -10.25 21.63
C LEU A 63 -29.01 -10.40 20.17
N SER A 64 -29.28 -9.28 19.51
CA SER A 64 -29.49 -9.26 18.06
C SER A 64 -28.14 -9.17 17.36
N GLU A 65 -27.97 -9.88 16.25
CA GLU A 65 -26.75 -9.76 15.45
C GLU A 65 -26.52 -8.30 15.04
N ASN A 66 -25.29 -7.82 15.21
CA ASN A 66 -24.84 -6.52 14.75
C ASN A 66 -23.78 -6.70 13.67
N SER A 67 -24.08 -6.19 12.46
CA SER A 67 -23.17 -6.18 11.32
C SER A 67 -22.99 -4.77 10.72
N ALA A 68 -23.20 -3.73 11.54
CA ALA A 68 -23.21 -2.34 11.07
C ALA A 68 -21.80 -1.76 10.90
N LEU A 69 -20.82 -2.25 11.65
CA LEU A 69 -19.46 -1.72 11.63
C LEU A 69 -18.68 -2.31 10.45
N LYS A 70 -18.12 -1.42 9.63
CA LYS A 70 -17.20 -1.76 8.54
C LYS A 70 -15.88 -1.03 8.77
N PHE A 71 -14.78 -1.72 8.58
CA PHE A 71 -13.44 -1.16 8.75
C PHE A 71 -12.50 -1.75 7.69
N ALA A 72 -11.52 -0.97 7.26
CA ALA A 72 -10.48 -1.43 6.35
C ALA A 72 -9.24 -1.83 7.14
N LEU A 73 -8.61 -2.92 6.74
CA LEU A 73 -7.32 -3.34 7.28
C LEU A 73 -6.21 -3.02 6.28
N TYR A 74 -5.10 -2.46 6.76
CA TYR A 74 -3.92 -2.17 5.95
C TYR A 74 -2.67 -2.69 6.63
N SER A 75 -1.77 -3.30 5.86
CA SER A 75 -0.44 -3.67 6.35
C SER A 75 0.53 -2.51 6.10
N PRO A 76 1.27 -2.03 7.11
CA PRO A 76 2.26 -1.00 6.90
C PRO A 76 3.36 -1.48 5.96
N GLN A 77 3.90 -0.56 5.15
CA GLN A 77 5.08 -0.83 4.36
C GLN A 77 6.27 -1.15 5.29
N PRO A 78 7.10 -2.16 4.98
CA PRO A 78 8.29 -2.45 5.78
C PRO A 78 9.19 -1.22 5.90
N TYR A 79 9.67 -0.94 7.11
CA TYR A 79 10.60 0.16 7.34
C TYR A 79 11.91 -0.08 6.59
N THR A 80 12.25 0.84 5.68
CA THR A 80 13.56 0.89 5.05
C THR A 80 14.47 1.84 5.83
N PRO A 81 15.62 1.37 6.34
CA PRO A 81 16.58 2.23 7.02
C PRO A 81 17.01 3.38 6.12
N LEU A 82 17.18 4.58 6.71
CA LEU A 82 17.54 5.79 5.98
C LEU A 82 18.82 5.63 5.16
N GLU A 83 19.78 4.85 5.66
CA GLU A 83 21.04 4.50 4.96
C GLU A 83 20.83 3.76 3.63
N SER A 84 19.72 3.01 3.51
CA SER A 84 19.36 2.24 2.32
C SER A 84 18.29 2.90 1.46
N TRP A 85 17.72 4.01 1.93
CA TRP A 85 16.66 4.72 1.23
C TRP A 85 17.27 5.62 0.15
N THR A 86 17.08 5.23 -1.11
CA THR A 86 17.44 6.05 -2.27
C THR A 86 16.18 6.72 -2.81
N CYS A 87 16.14 8.05 -2.78
CA CYS A 87 15.03 8.80 -3.38
C CYS A 87 15.20 8.84 -4.91
N PRO A 88 14.31 8.22 -5.71
CA PRO A 88 14.46 8.13 -7.16
C PRO A 88 14.43 9.50 -7.86
N SER A 89 13.75 10.48 -7.28
CA SER A 89 13.55 11.82 -7.84
C SER A 89 14.38 12.92 -7.17
N CYS A 90 15.02 12.66 -6.03
CA CYS A 90 15.79 13.68 -5.32
C CYS A 90 17.20 13.87 -5.91
N ASN A 91 17.68 12.92 -6.72
CA ASN A 91 18.93 13.05 -7.48
C ASN A 91 18.67 13.81 -8.80
N GLY A 92 18.22 15.06 -8.66
CA GLY A 92 17.82 15.95 -9.76
C GLY A 92 18.96 16.54 -10.59
N ALA A 93 20.20 16.04 -10.46
CA ALA A 93 21.35 16.60 -11.16
C ALA A 93 21.13 16.68 -12.69
N ILE A 94 20.51 15.66 -13.29
CA ILE A 94 20.17 15.68 -14.72
C ILE A 94 19.08 16.68 -15.09
N SER A 95 18.14 16.99 -14.18
CA SER A 95 17.09 17.98 -14.43
C SER A 95 17.63 19.40 -14.37
N ASP A 96 18.56 19.70 -13.46
CA ASP A 96 19.19 21.02 -13.37
C ASP A 96 20.08 21.35 -14.58
N TYR A 97 20.78 20.36 -15.14
CA TYR A 97 21.59 20.57 -16.34
C TYR A 97 20.75 20.78 -17.61
N VAL A 98 19.64 20.06 -17.75
CA VAL A 98 18.73 20.20 -18.90
C VAL A 98 17.87 21.46 -18.80
N ALA A 99 17.53 21.91 -17.59
CA ALA A 99 16.79 23.15 -17.36
C ALA A 99 17.65 24.40 -17.59
N HIS A 100 18.98 24.31 -17.61
CA HIS A 100 19.85 25.47 -17.78
C HIS A 100 19.99 25.85 -19.28
N PRO A 101 19.45 27.00 -19.73
CA PRO A 101 19.41 27.38 -21.15
C PRO A 101 20.80 27.50 -21.82
N ALA A 102 21.85 27.68 -21.01
CA ALA A 102 23.23 27.74 -21.49
C ALA A 102 23.74 26.39 -22.02
N PHE A 103 23.30 25.26 -21.47
CA PHE A 103 23.77 23.94 -21.92
C PHE A 103 23.18 23.57 -23.28
N ILE A 104 21.90 23.90 -23.50
CA ILE A 104 21.21 23.70 -24.78
C ILE A 104 21.83 24.59 -25.88
N SER A 105 22.11 25.85 -25.58
CA SER A 105 22.71 26.74 -26.59
C SER A 105 24.13 26.31 -26.97
N LEU A 106 24.97 25.91 -26.01
CA LEU A 106 26.34 25.45 -26.29
C LEU A 106 26.35 24.16 -27.12
N SER A 107 25.50 23.18 -26.79
CA SER A 107 25.42 21.92 -27.53
C SER A 107 24.94 22.12 -28.97
N VAL A 108 23.90 22.94 -29.19
CA VAL A 108 23.41 23.27 -30.53
C VAL A 108 24.48 23.99 -31.36
N THR A 109 25.17 24.96 -30.77
CA THR A 109 26.20 25.73 -31.48
C THR A 109 27.38 24.83 -31.89
N LEU A 110 27.78 23.92 -31.02
CA LEU A 110 28.85 22.94 -31.29
C LEU A 110 28.48 21.99 -32.44
N VAL A 111 27.23 21.54 -32.50
CA VAL A 111 26.73 20.69 -33.60
C VAL A 111 26.73 21.45 -34.92
N ILE A 112 26.28 22.71 -34.94
CA ILE A 112 26.29 23.54 -36.16
C ILE A 112 27.72 23.74 -36.66
N MET A 113 28.66 24.09 -35.77
CA MET A 113 30.07 24.28 -36.14
C MET A 113 30.69 23.01 -36.75
N LEU A 114 30.40 21.83 -36.18
CA LEU A 114 30.93 20.56 -36.69
C LEU A 114 30.36 20.20 -38.07
N LEU A 115 29.05 20.37 -38.27
CA LEU A 115 28.40 20.07 -39.55
C LEU A 115 28.82 21.05 -40.66
N SER A 116 28.95 22.34 -40.32
CA SER A 116 29.46 23.36 -41.24
C SER A 116 30.94 23.16 -41.55
N GLY A 117 31.76 22.80 -40.57
CA GLY A 117 33.18 22.48 -40.81
C GLY A 117 33.35 21.25 -41.70
N TYR A 118 32.56 20.19 -41.46
CA TYR A 118 32.60 18.97 -42.27
C TYR A 118 32.17 19.22 -43.72
N SER A 119 31.14 20.05 -43.95
CA SER A 119 30.67 20.35 -45.31
C SER A 119 31.71 21.13 -46.12
N LEU A 120 32.42 22.07 -45.50
CA LEU A 120 33.50 22.85 -46.13
C LEU A 120 34.70 21.98 -46.49
N ILE A 121 35.14 21.10 -45.59
CA ILE A 121 36.26 20.18 -45.84
C ILE A 121 35.93 19.22 -47.00
N ARG A 122 34.69 18.73 -47.05
CA ARG A 122 34.23 17.83 -48.13
C ARG A 122 34.14 18.51 -49.49
N GLN A 123 33.81 19.81 -49.52
CA GLN A 123 33.80 20.60 -50.75
C GLN A 123 35.21 20.96 -51.23
N ALA A 124 36.16 21.19 -50.33
CA ALA A 124 37.55 21.50 -50.67
C ALA A 124 38.36 20.27 -51.16
N LEU A 125 37.91 19.05 -50.84
CA LEU A 125 38.53 17.78 -51.26
C LEU A 125 37.94 17.19 -52.56
N ARG A 126 36.99 17.88 -53.20
CA ARG A 126 36.45 17.54 -54.54
C ARG A 126 37.04 18.48 -55.58
#